data_AF-A0A3G2ID69-F1
#
_entry.id   AF-A0A3G2ID69-F1
#
_cell.length_a   1.000
_cell.length_b   1.000
_cell.length_c   1.000
_cell.angle_alpha   90.00
_cell.angle_beta   90.00
_cell.angle_gamma   90.00
#
_symmetry.space_group_name_H-M   'P 1'
#
loop_
_entity.id
_entity.type
_entity.pdbx_description
1 polymer ?
#
loop_
_entity_poly.entity_id
_entity_poly.type
_entity_poly.pdbx_seq_one_letter_code
_entity_poly.pdbx_strand_id
1 'polypeptide(L)'
;MLQSNEYFSGKVKSIGFTSSSTGRASVGVMVEGEYTFGTAQPEEMTVISGALHVLLPGETEWKTYAAGTVFHVPGHSEFHLQVAEPTSYLCRYLADK
;
A
#
# COMPACT_ATOMS: atom_id res chain seq x y z
N MET A 1 14.17 5.72 -16.72
CA MET A 1 14.29 4.58 -15.78
C MET A 1 13.12 4.64 -14.83
N LEU A 2 12.61 3.50 -14.37
CA LEU A 2 11.55 3.48 -13.36
C LEU A 2 12.11 3.88 -12.00
N GLN A 3 11.32 4.55 -11.17
CA GLN A 3 11.74 4.95 -9.83
C GLN A 3 11.62 3.74 -8.89
N SER A 4 12.73 3.25 -8.35
CA SER A 4 12.74 2.18 -7.34
C SER A 4 12.90 2.79 -5.95
N ASN A 5 12.05 2.39 -5.00
CA ASN A 5 12.13 2.80 -3.61
C ASN A 5 12.34 1.59 -2.70
N GLU A 6 13.01 1.80 -1.58
CA GLU A 6 13.29 0.79 -0.56
C GLU A 6 13.00 1.37 0.83
N TYR A 7 12.30 0.60 1.65
CA TYR A 7 11.91 0.98 3.00
C TYR A 7 12.24 -0.14 3.99
N PHE A 8 12.29 0.19 5.28
CA PHE A 8 12.46 -0.77 6.38
C PHE A 8 13.62 -1.75 6.18
N SER A 9 14.80 -1.24 5.78
CA SER A 9 15.99 -2.05 5.50
C SER A 9 15.76 -3.15 4.44
N GLY A 10 15.04 -2.82 3.37
CA GLY A 10 14.82 -3.74 2.26
C GLY A 10 13.60 -4.64 2.38
N LYS A 11 12.89 -4.59 3.51
CA LYS A 11 11.68 -5.39 3.74
C LYS A 11 10.48 -4.97 2.91
N VAL A 12 10.46 -3.72 2.44
CA VAL A 12 9.47 -3.24 1.49
C VAL A 12 10.18 -2.59 0.32
N LYS A 13 9.85 -2.99 -0.90
CA LYS A 13 10.39 -2.41 -2.13
C LYS A 13 9.27 -2.10 -3.10
N SER A 14 9.38 -0.98 -3.80
CA SER A 14 8.38 -0.57 -4.79
C SER A 14 8.99 0.06 -6.03
N ILE A 15 8.26 0.00 -7.13
CA ILE A 15 8.58 0.62 -8.41
C ILE A 15 7.45 1.58 -8.77
N GLY A 16 7.76 2.87 -8.81
CA GLY A 16 6.85 3.94 -9.21
C GLY A 16 6.77 4.09 -10.73
N PHE A 17 5.55 4.34 -11.23
CA PHE A 17 5.26 4.56 -12.64
C PHE A 17 4.04 5.47 -12.83
N THR A 18 3.87 5.98 -14.05
CA THR A 18 2.69 6.75 -14.47
C THR A 18 2.17 6.18 -15.77
N SER A 19 0.85 6.00 -15.90
CA SER A 19 0.20 5.62 -17.16
C SER A 19 -1.10 6.40 -17.36
N SER A 20 -1.56 6.51 -18.60
CA SER A 20 -2.82 7.18 -18.94
C SER A 20 -4.05 6.47 -18.34
N SER A 21 -4.00 5.15 -18.15
CA SER A 21 -5.09 4.36 -17.58
C SER A 21 -5.09 4.33 -16.05
N THR A 22 -3.91 4.40 -15.42
CA THR A 22 -3.77 4.22 -13.96
C THR A 22 -3.49 5.53 -13.22
N GLY A 23 -3.03 6.57 -13.92
CA GLY A 23 -2.44 7.74 -13.28
C GLY A 23 -1.09 7.40 -12.65
N ARG A 24 -0.71 8.15 -11.61
CA ARG A 24 0.52 7.90 -10.84
C ARG A 24 0.28 6.73 -9.89
N ALA A 25 1.18 5.76 -9.90
CA ALA A 25 1.06 4.56 -9.10
C ALA A 25 2.42 3.97 -8.71
N SER A 26 2.42 3.02 -7.80
CA SER A 26 3.54 2.12 -7.54
C SER A 26 3.07 0.68 -7.39
N VAL A 27 3.91 -0.27 -7.79
CA VAL A 27 3.77 -1.68 -7.43
C VAL A 27 4.90 -2.07 -6.49
N GLY A 28 4.63 -2.89 -5.50
CA GLY A 28 5.65 -3.29 -4.54
C GLY A 28 5.38 -4.62 -3.87
N VAL A 29 6.36 -5.06 -3.07
CA VAL A 29 6.28 -6.26 -2.24
C VAL A 29 6.70 -5.89 -0.82
N MET A 30 5.95 -6.40 0.16
CA MET A 30 6.26 -6.35 1.58
C MET A 30 6.53 -7.77 2.06
N VAL A 31 7.65 -7.99 2.74
CA VAL A 31 7.89 -9.26 3.46
C VAL A 31 7.23 -9.22 4.84
N GLU A 32 7.31 -10.31 5.59
CA GLU A 32 6.70 -10.46 6.90
C GLU A 32 7.17 -9.39 7.90
N GLY A 33 6.21 -8.82 8.63
CA GLY A 33 6.47 -7.78 9.60
C GLY A 33 5.28 -6.86 9.85
N GLU A 34 5.52 -5.86 10.69
CA GLU A 34 4.57 -4.79 10.97
C GLU A 34 5.13 -3.46 10.46
N TYR A 35 4.27 -2.68 9.80
CA TYR A 35 4.66 -1.44 9.13
C TYR A 35 3.64 -0.34 9.40
N THR A 36 4.13 0.89 9.52
CA THR A 36 3.30 2.09 9.53
C THR A 36 3.66 2.91 8.31
N PHE A 37 2.64 3.32 7.55
CA PHE A 37 2.78 4.18 6.39
C PHE A 37 1.96 5.45 6.58
N GLY A 38 2.55 6.58 6.25
CA GLY A 38 1.86 7.87 6.17
C GLY A 38 1.51 8.21 4.73
N THR A 39 0.37 8.84 4.52
CA THR A 39 -0.10 9.29 3.20
C THR A 39 -0.04 10.81 3.10
N ALA A 40 0.43 11.32 1.96
CA ALA A 40 0.30 12.74 1.63
C ALA A 40 -1.01 13.05 0.91
N GLN A 41 -1.49 12.11 0.09
CA GLN A 41 -2.73 12.20 -0.69
C GLN A 41 -3.49 10.88 -0.56
N PRO A 42 -4.80 10.82 -0.87
CA PRO A 42 -5.56 9.59 -0.77
C PRO A 42 -4.96 8.48 -1.64
N GLU A 43 -4.93 7.28 -1.11
CA GLU A 43 -4.37 6.11 -1.76
C GLU A 43 -5.44 5.03 -1.94
N GLU A 44 -5.43 4.39 -3.11
CA GLU A 44 -6.16 3.14 -3.35
C GLU A 44 -5.15 2.00 -3.42
N MET A 45 -5.27 1.06 -2.49
CA MET A 45 -4.39 -0.08 -2.35
C MET A 45 -5.11 -1.32 -2.84
N THR A 46 -4.55 -1.99 -3.84
CA THR A 46 -5.00 -3.30 -4.32
C THR A 46 -3.99 -4.37 -3.90
N VAL A 47 -4.44 -5.42 -3.22
CA VAL A 47 -3.60 -6.58 -2.94
C VAL A 47 -3.53 -7.45 -4.19
N ILE A 48 -2.33 -7.67 -4.74
CA ILE A 48 -2.13 -8.47 -5.96
C ILE A 48 -1.97 -9.96 -5.61
N SER A 49 -1.15 -10.27 -4.61
CA SER A 49 -0.90 -11.64 -4.11
C SER A 49 -0.60 -11.58 -2.61
N GLY A 50 -1.00 -12.61 -1.87
CA GLY A 50 -0.88 -12.67 -0.41
C GLY A 50 -2.06 -12.00 0.29
N ALA A 51 -1.81 -11.43 1.46
CA ALA A 51 -2.82 -10.72 2.26
C ALA A 51 -2.19 -9.65 3.15
N LEU A 52 -2.90 -8.53 3.30
CA LEU A 52 -2.56 -7.46 4.23
C LEU A 52 -3.59 -7.43 5.35
N HIS A 53 -3.15 -7.47 6.61
CA HIS A 53 -4.00 -7.17 7.75
C HIS A 53 -3.80 -5.70 8.12
N VAL A 54 -4.85 -4.89 8.00
CA VAL A 54 -4.77 -3.43 7.93
C VAL A 54 -5.58 -2.81 9.06
N LEU A 55 -5.00 -1.81 9.72
CA LEU A 55 -5.72 -0.90 10.61
C LEU A 55 -5.75 0.48 9.96
N LEU A 56 -6.94 0.92 9.55
CA LEU A 56 -7.16 2.20 8.89
C LEU A 56 -7.23 3.35 9.92
N PRO A 57 -6.94 4.59 9.50
CA PRO A 57 -6.94 5.73 10.41
C PRO A 57 -8.32 5.92 11.05
N GLY A 58 -8.33 6.06 12.38
CA GLY A 58 -9.57 6.22 13.17
C GLY A 58 -10.35 4.93 13.42
N GLU A 59 -9.93 3.80 12.87
CA GLU A 59 -10.50 2.50 13.20
C GLU A 59 -9.78 1.86 14.39
N THR A 60 -10.49 1.00 15.12
CA THR A 60 -9.93 0.20 16.24
C THR A 60 -9.81 -1.27 15.89
N GLU A 61 -10.43 -1.70 14.79
CA GLU A 61 -10.47 -3.09 14.36
C GLU A 61 -9.58 -3.30 13.15
N TRP A 62 -8.77 -4.35 13.20
CA TRP A 62 -7.98 -4.77 12.06
C TRP A 62 -8.81 -5.55 11.05
N LYS A 63 -8.57 -5.31 9.76
CA LYS A 63 -9.29 -5.95 8.65
C LYS A 63 -8.30 -6.63 7.71
N THR A 64 -8.59 -7.87 7.32
CA THR A 64 -7.77 -8.60 6.34
C THR A 64 -8.26 -8.33 4.93
N TYR A 65 -7.34 -7.91 4.07
CA TYR A 65 -7.52 -7.73 2.64
C TYR A 65 -6.70 -8.80 1.91
N ALA A 66 -7.38 -9.75 1.29
CA ALA A 66 -6.76 -10.84 0.52
C ALA A 66 -6.48 -10.41 -0.93
N ALA A 67 -5.75 -11.24 -1.69
CA ALA A 67 -5.51 -11.04 -3.11
C ALA A 67 -6.79 -10.71 -3.91
N GLY A 68 -6.71 -9.69 -4.77
CA GLY A 68 -7.81 -9.17 -5.57
C GLY A 68 -8.70 -8.16 -4.84
N THR A 69 -8.50 -7.93 -3.53
CA THR A 69 -9.28 -6.94 -2.78
C THR A 69 -8.61 -5.56 -2.77
N VAL A 70 -9.43 -4.55 -2.51
CA VAL A 70 -9.04 -3.13 -2.54
C VAL A 70 -9.44 -2.48 -1.22
N PHE A 71 -8.59 -1.55 -0.74
CA PHE A 71 -8.92 -0.62 0.33
C PHE A 71 -8.43 0.79 0.02
N HIS A 72 -9.03 1.76 0.69
CA HIS A 72 -8.72 3.18 0.51
C HIS A 72 -8.17 3.77 1.79
N VAL A 73 -7.12 4.57 1.67
CA VAL A 73 -6.52 5.31 2.78
C VAL A 73 -6.71 6.81 2.49
N PRO A 74 -7.29 7.59 3.41
CA PRO A 74 -7.38 9.04 3.27
C PRO A 74 -6.00 9.70 3.09
N GLY A 75 -5.95 10.87 2.46
CA GLY A 75 -4.74 11.70 2.45
C GLY A 75 -4.44 12.28 3.84
N HIS A 76 -3.21 12.72 4.04
CA HIS A 76 -2.76 13.32 5.31
C HIS A 76 -3.08 12.46 6.54
N SER A 77 -2.93 11.14 6.40
CA SER A 77 -3.25 10.18 7.46
C SER A 77 -2.15 9.12 7.57
N GLU A 78 -2.34 8.17 8.48
CA GLU A 78 -1.46 7.01 8.62
C GLU A 78 -2.29 5.75 8.80
N PHE A 79 -1.73 4.62 8.36
CA PHE A 79 -2.33 3.30 8.50
C PHE A 79 -1.26 2.28 8.87
N HIS A 80 -1.70 1.21 9.53
CA HIS A 80 -0.82 0.15 9.99
C HIS A 80 -1.09 -1.14 9.23
N LEU A 81 -0.03 -1.90 8.99
CA LEU A 81 -0.06 -3.18 8.29
C LEU A 81 0.62 -4.24 9.14
N GLN A 82 0.00 -5.41 9.22
CA GLN A 82 0.63 -6.67 9.61
C GLN A 82 0.66 -7.58 8.38
N VAL A 83 1.84 -8.08 8.06
CA VAL A 83 2.11 -8.91 6.89
C VAL A 83 2.59 -10.27 7.38
N ALA A 84 1.80 -11.31 7.11
CA ALA A 84 2.08 -12.67 7.57
C ALA A 84 2.89 -13.50 6.56
N GLU A 85 2.90 -13.11 5.29
CA GLU A 85 3.67 -13.71 4.20
C GLU A 85 4.02 -12.64 3.14
N PRO A 86 5.03 -12.84 2.28
CA PRO A 86 5.38 -11.87 1.25
C PRO A 86 4.19 -11.52 0.37
N THR A 87 3.78 -10.25 0.42
CA THR A 87 2.53 -9.77 -0.17
C THR A 87 2.82 -8.65 -1.15
N SER A 88 2.29 -8.77 -2.37
CA SER A 88 2.46 -7.78 -3.42
C SER A 88 1.24 -6.88 -3.56
N TYR A 89 1.45 -5.62 -3.92
CA TYR A 89 0.39 -4.62 -4.00
C TYR A 89 0.55 -3.67 -5.20
N LEU A 90 -0.56 -3.05 -5.58
CA LEU A 90 -0.62 -1.85 -6.42
C LEU A 90 -1.18 -0.72 -5.56
N CYS A 91 -0.43 0.38 -5.45
CA CYS A 91 -0.89 1.63 -4.84
C CYS A 91 -1.15 2.65 -5.94
N ARG A 92 -2.37 3.19 -6.01
CA ARG A 92 -2.72 4.32 -6.87
C ARG A 92 -2.82 5.57 -6.02
N TYR A 93 -2.12 6.62 -6.43
CA TYR A 93 -2.16 7.91 -5.77
C TYR A 93 -3.30 8.74 -6.38
N LEU A 94 -4.37 8.95 -5.61
CA LEU A 94 -5.57 9.64 -6.05
C LEU A 94 -5.41 11.15 -5.89
N ALA A 95 -6.12 11.93 -6.72
CA ALA A 95 -6.19 13.38 -6.52
C ALA A 95 -7.08 13.70 -5.31
N ASP A 96 -6.69 14.72 -4.54
CA ASP A 96 -7.56 15.32 -3.54
C ASP A 96 -8.81 15.86 -4.25
N LYS A 97 -10.00 15.50 -3.74
CA LYS A 97 -11.27 16.04 -4.22
C LYS A 97 -11.59 17.36 -3.53
#